data_AF-A0A365ZC44-F1
#
_entry.id   AF-A0A365ZC44-F1
#
_cell.length_a   1.000
_cell.length_b   1.000
_cell.length_c   1.000
_cell.angle_alpha   90.00
_cell.angle_beta   90.00
_cell.angle_gamma   90.00
#
_symmetry.space_group_name_H-M   'P 1'
#
loop_
_entity.id
_entity.type
_entity.pdbx_description
1 polymer ?
#
loop_
_entity_poly.entity_id
_entity_poly.type
_entity_poly.pdbx_seq_one_letter_code
_entity_poly.pdbx_strand_id
1 'polypeptide(L)'
;MTEPEPAQREPGPEPDRIPLYGDDAALRRKRMVSGLVGVVLFAAAFGGIAGLIGGQVTGLVVAGIIALPLLYLVSYNARRQVWLEGKTVVVRNWGSRRIDLVTAGRIDLLVSDVRGTRTVSLLVNAAERGKAIKIDLAVYAGTGGRELGILALRRLADALLNNIDANGVVFSELLVAQLRSEARGDAAADRPLYRLASAAPSGKLVQRFTMDAVNRFVATLE
;
A
#
# COMPACT_ATOMS: atom_id res chain seq x y z
N MET A 1 3.18 6.61 -58.33
CA MET A 1 3.92 7.37 -57.30
C MET A 1 3.10 7.20 -56.03
N THR A 2 3.36 6.11 -55.29
CA THR A 2 2.52 5.66 -54.18
C THR A 2 3.07 6.29 -52.90
N GLU A 3 2.25 7.08 -52.21
CA GLU A 3 2.58 7.67 -50.92
C GLU A 3 2.94 6.57 -49.91
N PRO A 4 4.01 6.73 -49.11
CA PRO A 4 4.33 5.78 -48.05
C PRO A 4 3.31 5.92 -46.93
N GLU A 5 2.68 4.80 -46.61
CA GLU A 5 1.75 4.58 -45.51
C GLU A 5 2.36 5.05 -44.17
N PRO A 6 1.62 5.79 -43.32
CA PRO A 6 2.17 6.30 -42.07
C PRO A 6 2.51 5.14 -41.15
N ALA A 7 3.82 4.98 -40.89
CA ALA A 7 4.37 3.99 -39.99
C ALA A 7 3.57 3.96 -38.68
N GLN A 8 2.88 2.84 -38.46
CA GLN A 8 2.21 2.53 -37.21
C GLN A 8 3.27 2.62 -36.11
N ARG A 9 3.12 3.59 -35.21
CA ARG A 9 3.96 3.68 -34.00
C ARG A 9 3.69 2.42 -33.19
N GLU A 10 4.60 1.47 -33.25
CA GLU A 10 4.61 0.33 -32.35
C GLU A 10 4.49 0.88 -30.92
N PRO A 11 3.54 0.40 -30.10
CA PRO A 11 3.49 0.79 -28.71
C PRO A 11 4.82 0.35 -28.09
N GLY A 12 5.61 1.34 -27.64
CA GLY A 12 6.89 1.09 -26.98
C GLY A 12 6.73 0.06 -25.85
N PRO A 13 7.80 -0.69 -25.52
CA PRO A 13 7.73 -1.80 -24.58
C PRO A 13 6.98 -1.38 -23.33
N GLU A 14 5.90 -2.09 -22.99
CA GLU A 14 5.14 -1.82 -21.77
C GLU A 14 6.13 -1.78 -20.61
N PRO A 15 6.24 -0.66 -19.88
CA PRO A 15 7.20 -0.55 -18.80
C PRO A 15 6.91 -1.67 -17.79
N ASP A 16 7.94 -2.43 -17.41
CA ASP A 16 7.87 -3.55 -16.47
C ASP A 16 7.16 -3.09 -15.17
N ARG A 17 5.83 -3.32 -15.08
CA ARG A 17 4.96 -2.84 -14.01
C ARG A 17 4.96 -3.85 -12.90
N ILE A 18 5.61 -3.52 -11.79
CA ILE A 18 5.69 -4.42 -10.64
C ILE A 18 4.66 -3.97 -9.60
N PRO A 19 3.64 -4.79 -9.31
CA PRO A 19 2.59 -4.40 -8.40
C PRO A 19 3.13 -4.35 -6.95
N LEU A 20 2.97 -3.19 -6.32
CA LEU A 20 3.32 -2.98 -4.91
C LEU A 20 2.12 -3.23 -3.99
N TYR A 21 0.90 -3.05 -4.51
CA TYR A 21 -0.34 -3.30 -3.77
C TYR A 21 -1.48 -3.68 -4.72
N GLY A 22 -2.24 -4.71 -4.34
CA GLY A 22 -3.50 -5.07 -5.00
C GLY A 22 -3.40 -6.06 -6.17
N ASP A 23 -2.31 -6.83 -6.25
CA ASP A 23 -2.10 -7.78 -7.35
C ASP A 23 -3.04 -9.00 -7.31
N ASP A 24 -3.45 -9.43 -6.11
CA ASP A 24 -4.41 -10.51 -5.94
C ASP A 24 -5.81 -10.10 -6.39
N ALA A 25 -6.11 -10.26 -7.69
CA ALA A 25 -7.44 -10.02 -8.24
C ALA A 25 -8.53 -10.82 -7.51
N ALA A 26 -8.20 -12.05 -7.08
CA ALA A 26 -9.08 -12.92 -6.30
C ALA A 26 -9.35 -12.37 -4.89
N LEU A 27 -8.31 -11.92 -4.18
CA LEU A 27 -8.46 -11.37 -2.83
C LEU A 27 -9.17 -10.01 -2.86
N ARG A 28 -8.91 -9.20 -3.89
CA ARG A 28 -9.63 -7.95 -4.14
C ARG A 28 -11.11 -8.21 -4.40
N ARG A 29 -11.46 -9.18 -5.26
CA ARG A 29 -12.85 -9.56 -5.49
C ARG A 29 -13.50 -10.03 -4.20
N LYS A 30 -12.83 -10.89 -3.42
CA LYS A 30 -13.33 -11.34 -2.11
C LYS A 30 -13.57 -10.18 -1.15
N ARG A 31 -12.63 -9.24 -1.01
CA ARG A 31 -12.76 -8.05 -0.15
C ARG A 31 -13.86 -7.10 -0.62
N MET A 32 -14.01 -6.94 -1.94
CA MET A 32 -15.07 -6.13 -2.52
C MET A 32 -16.43 -6.77 -2.26
N VAL A 33 -16.57 -8.08 -2.49
CA VAL A 33 -17.81 -8.82 -2.21
C VAL A 33 -18.14 -8.80 -0.72
N SER A 34 -17.18 -9.09 0.16
CA SER A 34 -17.41 -9.04 1.61
C SER A 34 -17.77 -7.63 2.08
N GLY A 35 -17.14 -6.61 1.50
CA GLY A 35 -17.48 -5.21 1.74
C GLY A 35 -18.92 -4.90 1.32
N LEU A 36 -19.30 -5.24 0.08
CA LEU A 36 -20.64 -5.04 -0.45
C LEU A 36 -21.71 -5.73 0.41
N VAL A 37 -21.48 -6.99 0.79
CA VAL A 37 -22.38 -7.73 1.69
C VAL A 37 -22.51 -7.01 3.03
N GLY A 38 -21.40 -6.55 3.61
CA GLY A 38 -21.42 -5.75 4.84
C GLY A 38 -22.24 -4.46 4.70
N VAL A 39 -22.10 -3.74 3.58
CA VAL A 39 -22.88 -2.52 3.32
C VAL A 39 -24.37 -2.83 3.22
N VAL A 40 -24.75 -3.88 2.48
CA VAL A 40 -26.15 -4.26 2.31
C VAL A 40 -26.78 -4.64 3.65
N LEU A 41 -26.11 -5.47 4.45
CA LEU A 41 -26.62 -5.88 5.76
C LEU A 41 -26.77 -4.69 6.71
N PHE A 42 -25.79 -3.80 6.74
CA PHE A 42 -25.82 -2.62 7.61
C PHE A 42 -26.92 -1.65 7.17
N ALA A 43 -27.01 -1.32 5.88
CA ALA A 43 -28.05 -0.46 5.35
C ALA A 43 -29.46 -1.05 5.54
N ALA A 44 -29.63 -2.36 5.36
CA ALA A 44 -30.89 -3.05 5.59
C ALA A 44 -31.29 -3.05 7.08
N ALA A 45 -30.34 -3.20 8.00
CA ALA A 45 -30.62 -3.14 9.44
C ALA A 45 -31.15 -1.77 9.85
N PHE A 46 -30.45 -0.70 9.50
CA PHE A 46 -30.88 0.67 9.85
C PHE A 46 -32.11 1.11 9.07
N GLY A 47 -32.21 0.75 7.79
CA GLY A 47 -33.40 1.01 6.98
C GLY A 47 -34.63 0.25 7.44
N GLY A 48 -34.47 -1.00 7.89
CA GLY A 48 -35.54 -1.80 8.46
C GLY A 48 -36.10 -1.18 9.73
N ILE A 49 -35.24 -0.76 10.66
CA ILE A 49 -35.65 -0.07 11.90
C ILE A 49 -36.41 1.22 11.58
N ALA A 50 -35.88 2.05 10.67
CA ALA A 50 -36.54 3.28 10.25
C ALA A 50 -37.86 3.02 9.51
N GLY A 51 -37.94 1.93 8.73
CA GLY A 51 -39.13 1.53 7.98
C GLY A 51 -40.27 1.05 8.87
N LEU A 52 -39.96 0.40 10.00
CA LEU A 52 -40.95 0.01 11.00
C LEU A 52 -41.57 1.22 11.71
N ILE A 53 -40.82 2.30 11.89
CA ILE A 53 -41.27 3.51 12.59
C ILE A 53 -41.97 4.48 11.65
N GLY A 54 -41.38 4.75 10.48
CA GLY A 54 -41.79 5.80 9.55
C GLY A 54 -42.40 5.29 8.25
N GLY A 55 -42.69 3.99 8.14
CA GLY A 55 -43.19 3.37 6.91
C GLY A 55 -42.10 3.09 5.87
N GLN A 56 -42.48 2.35 4.82
CA GLN A 56 -41.56 1.81 3.81
C GLN A 56 -40.66 2.87 3.16
N VAL A 57 -41.22 4.05 2.84
CA VAL A 57 -40.46 5.13 2.18
C VAL A 57 -39.34 5.63 3.08
N THR A 58 -39.62 5.86 4.36
CA THR A 58 -38.63 6.31 5.34
C THR A 58 -37.50 5.30 5.50
N GLY A 59 -37.83 4.00 5.55
CA GLY A 59 -36.84 2.93 5.62
C GLY A 59 -35.89 2.89 4.42
N LEU A 60 -36.43 3.06 3.20
CA LEU A 60 -35.64 3.10 1.97
C LEU A 60 -34.72 4.32 1.91
N VAL A 61 -35.20 5.49 2.32
CA VAL A 61 -34.39 6.72 2.35
C VAL A 61 -33.20 6.57 3.32
N VAL A 62 -33.45 6.07 4.52
CA VAL A 62 -32.40 5.84 5.52
C VAL A 62 -31.38 4.81 5.05
N ALA A 63 -31.85 3.68 4.48
CA ALA A 63 -30.97 2.68 3.88
C ALA A 63 -30.07 3.29 2.80
N GLY A 64 -30.64 4.11 1.90
CA GLY A 64 -29.90 4.78 0.84
C GLY A 64 -28.81 5.73 1.38
N ILE A 65 -29.15 6.58 2.35
CA ILE A 65 -28.21 7.54 2.94
C ILE A 65 -27.02 6.84 3.61
N ILE A 66 -27.24 5.67 4.22
CA ILE A 66 -26.17 4.89 4.87
C ILE A 66 -25.38 4.07 3.83
N ALA A 67 -26.08 3.46 2.88
CA ALA A 67 -25.45 2.61 1.86
C ALA A 67 -24.52 3.39 0.95
N LEU A 68 -24.93 4.58 0.48
CA LEU A 68 -24.18 5.37 -0.49
C LEU A 68 -22.73 5.69 -0.06
N PRO A 69 -22.45 6.29 1.11
CA PRO A 69 -21.08 6.59 1.53
C PRO A 69 -20.25 5.32 1.77
N LEU A 70 -20.87 4.24 2.25
CA LEU A 70 -20.19 2.96 2.45
C LEU A 70 -19.83 2.28 1.12
N LEU A 71 -20.76 2.27 0.15
CA LEU A 71 -20.53 1.78 -1.21
C LEU A 71 -19.41 2.57 -1.88
N TYR A 72 -19.41 3.90 -1.72
CA TYR A 72 -18.36 4.76 -2.22
C TYR A 72 -17.00 4.37 -1.63
N LEU A 73 -16.91 4.19 -0.31
CA LEU A 73 -15.67 3.81 0.37
C LEU A 73 -15.14 2.44 -0.10
N VAL A 74 -16.01 1.44 -0.18
CA VAL A 74 -15.64 0.09 -0.64
C VAL A 74 -15.14 0.14 -2.09
N SER A 75 -15.87 0.85 -2.96
CA SER A 75 -15.52 0.99 -4.38
C SER A 75 -14.21 1.76 -4.57
N TYR A 76 -14.00 2.82 -3.81
CA TYR A 76 -12.78 3.63 -3.86
C TYR A 76 -11.55 2.79 -3.47
N ASN A 77 -11.63 2.03 -2.39
CA ASN A 77 -10.54 1.17 -1.94
C ASN A 77 -10.29 0.00 -2.91
N ALA A 78 -11.35 -0.56 -3.51
CA ALA A 78 -11.22 -1.64 -4.48
C ALA A 78 -10.52 -1.19 -5.78
N ARG A 79 -10.68 0.09 -6.16
CA ARG A 79 -10.05 0.67 -7.36
C ARG A 79 -8.61 1.15 -7.15
N ARG A 80 -8.16 1.30 -5.90
CA ARG A 80 -6.80 1.75 -5.60
C ARG A 80 -5.78 0.68 -5.99
N GLN A 81 -4.93 1.00 -6.96
CA GLN A 81 -3.80 0.19 -7.40
C GLN A 81 -2.50 0.96 -7.22
N VAL A 82 -1.46 0.28 -6.77
CA VAL A 82 -0.11 0.85 -6.65
C VAL A 82 0.87 -0.09 -7.31
N TRP A 83 1.65 0.45 -8.26
CA TRP A 83 2.69 -0.31 -8.93
C TRP A 83 3.95 0.55 -9.11
N LEU A 84 5.06 -0.14 -9.31
CA LEU A 84 6.36 0.42 -9.59
C LEU A 84 6.62 0.29 -11.10
N GLU A 85 6.89 1.42 -11.76
CA GLU A 85 7.36 1.50 -13.15
C GLU A 85 8.82 1.96 -13.11
N GLY A 86 9.76 1.01 -13.17
CA GLY A 86 11.19 1.29 -13.03
C GLY A 86 11.52 1.92 -11.66
N LYS A 87 11.79 3.24 -11.65
CA LYS A 87 12.07 4.03 -10.44
C LYS A 87 10.87 4.89 -9.98
N THR A 88 9.78 4.88 -10.73
CA THR A 88 8.59 5.70 -10.45
C THR A 88 7.49 4.86 -9.82
N VAL A 89 6.97 5.31 -8.69
CA VAL A 89 5.77 4.72 -8.07
C VAL A 89 4.54 5.39 -8.66
N VAL A 90 3.64 4.58 -9.21
CA VAL A 90 2.39 5.03 -9.79
C VAL A 90 1.24 4.54 -8.92
N VAL A 91 0.41 5.47 -8.49
CA VAL A 91 -0.84 5.19 -7.77
C VAL A 91 -1.99 5.56 -8.67
N ARG A 92 -2.85 4.57 -8.96
CA ARG A 92 -4.11 4.78 -9.68
C ARG A 92 -5.28 4.58 -8.73
N ASN A 93 -6.14 5.58 -8.64
CA ASN A 93 -7.43 5.50 -7.97
C ASN A 93 -8.54 5.95 -8.93
N TRP A 94 -8.83 7.24 -8.97
CA TRP A 94 -9.64 7.93 -9.99
C TRP A 94 -8.77 8.74 -10.97
N GLY A 95 -7.62 9.21 -10.50
CA GLY A 95 -6.55 9.75 -11.34
C GLY A 95 -5.33 8.84 -11.28
N SER A 96 -4.28 9.23 -12.00
CA SER A 96 -2.95 8.64 -11.83
C SER A 96 -2.04 9.67 -11.17
N ARG A 97 -1.36 9.25 -10.09
CA ARG A 97 -0.29 10.01 -9.45
C ARG A 97 1.01 9.26 -9.65
N ARG A 98 2.02 9.94 -10.15
CA ARG A 98 3.37 9.40 -10.35
C ARG A 98 4.32 10.13 -9.42
N ILE A 99 5.13 9.40 -8.68
CA ILE A 99 6.23 9.94 -7.87
C ILE A 99 7.48 9.17 -8.24
N ASP A 100 8.49 9.89 -8.71
CA ASP A 100 9.81 9.32 -8.91
C ASP A 100 10.52 9.14 -7.56
N LEU A 101 10.96 7.91 -7.28
CA LEU A 101 11.66 7.57 -6.05
C LEU A 101 13.05 8.19 -6.00
N VAL A 102 13.66 8.54 -7.14
CA VAL A 102 15.00 9.14 -7.16
C VAL A 102 14.97 10.58 -6.66
N THR A 103 13.96 11.33 -7.08
CA THR A 103 13.76 12.76 -6.75
C THR A 103 12.80 12.99 -5.59
N ALA A 104 12.38 11.92 -4.90
CA ALA A 104 11.53 12.03 -3.72
C ALA A 104 12.29 12.74 -2.59
N GLY A 105 11.76 13.88 -2.15
CA GLY A 105 12.42 14.78 -1.20
C GLY A 105 12.31 14.41 0.27
N ARG A 106 11.51 13.38 0.62
CA ARG A 106 11.51 12.81 1.96
C ARG A 106 10.91 11.41 1.97
N ILE A 107 11.68 10.47 2.50
CA ILE A 107 11.24 9.09 2.75
C ILE A 107 11.21 8.87 4.26
N ASP A 108 10.09 8.38 4.77
CA ASP A 108 9.92 8.00 6.18
C ASP A 108 9.35 6.58 6.29
N LEU A 109 9.70 5.89 7.38
CA LEU A 109 9.16 4.57 7.67
C LEU A 109 8.05 4.68 8.70
N LEU A 110 6.91 4.07 8.40
CA LEU A 110 5.72 4.08 9.23
C LEU A 110 5.41 2.66 9.69
N VAL A 111 5.25 2.49 11.00
CA VAL A 111 4.66 1.29 11.59
C VAL A 111 3.30 1.68 12.16
N SER A 112 2.25 1.01 11.72
CA SER A 112 0.89 1.20 12.25
C SER A 112 0.39 -0.08 12.88
N ASP A 113 -0.14 -0.01 14.10
CA ASP A 113 -0.79 -1.13 14.78
C ASP A 113 -2.31 -0.87 14.85
N VAL A 114 -3.08 -1.69 14.13
CA VAL A 114 -4.55 -1.62 14.11
C VAL A 114 -5.11 -2.98 14.46
N ARG A 115 -5.76 -3.10 15.64
CA ARG A 115 -6.41 -4.32 16.12
C ARG A 115 -5.47 -5.54 16.12
N GLY A 116 -4.21 -5.35 16.53
CA GLY A 116 -3.20 -6.42 16.57
C GLY A 116 -2.62 -6.78 15.21
N THR A 117 -2.95 -6.01 14.16
CA THR A 117 -2.31 -6.10 12.85
C THR A 117 -1.30 -4.97 12.71
N ARG A 118 -0.01 -5.32 12.63
CA ARG A 118 1.10 -4.39 12.49
C ARG A 118 1.51 -4.28 11.03
N THR A 119 1.41 -3.09 10.46
CA THR A 119 1.80 -2.82 9.07
C THR A 119 3.06 -1.95 9.06
N VAL A 120 4.11 -2.43 8.40
CA VAL A 120 5.32 -1.67 8.08
C VAL A 120 5.17 -1.11 6.69
N SER A 121 5.36 0.19 6.56
CA SER A 121 5.09 0.90 5.31
C SER A 121 6.06 2.05 5.09
N LEU A 122 6.45 2.26 3.85
CA LEU A 122 7.27 3.37 3.42
C LEU A 122 6.37 4.53 3.00
N LEU A 123 6.54 5.69 3.61
CA LEU A 123 5.91 6.93 3.20
C LEU A 123 6.90 7.73 2.35
N VAL A 124 6.61 7.84 1.06
CA VAL A 124 7.41 8.60 0.10
C VAL A 124 6.71 9.91 -0.17
N ASN A 125 7.37 11.03 0.11
CA ASN A 125 6.90 12.37 -0.21
C ASN A 125 7.63 12.86 -1.46
N ALA A 126 6.89 13.33 -2.46
CA ALA A 126 7.47 14.00 -3.61
C ALA A 126 8.09 15.34 -3.18
N ALA A 127 9.06 15.82 -3.97
CA ALA A 127 9.58 17.18 -3.83
C ALA A 127 8.50 18.26 -4.01
N GLU A 128 7.48 17.98 -4.83
CA GLU A 128 6.32 18.86 -5.00
C GLU A 128 5.36 18.79 -3.80
N ARG A 129 4.95 19.97 -3.30
CA ARG A 129 4.10 20.13 -2.12
C ARG A 129 2.79 19.35 -2.24
N GLY A 130 2.50 18.50 -1.26
CA GLY A 130 1.20 17.82 -1.11
C GLY A 130 1.05 16.46 -1.80
N LYS A 131 2.10 15.93 -2.44
CA LYS A 131 2.09 14.58 -3.02
C LYS A 131 2.87 13.60 -2.14
N ALA A 132 2.17 12.71 -1.46
CA ALA A 132 2.75 11.62 -0.69
C ALA A 132 2.10 10.27 -1.06
N ILE A 133 2.90 9.20 -1.07
CA ILE A 133 2.46 7.83 -1.34
C ILE A 133 2.92 6.92 -0.21
N LYS A 134 1.96 6.16 0.32
CA LYS A 134 2.22 5.07 1.26
C LYS A 134 2.33 3.75 0.50
N ILE A 135 3.46 3.07 0.68
CA ILE A 135 3.78 1.75 0.13
C ILE A 135 3.84 0.77 1.30
N ASP A 136 2.96 -0.22 1.34
CA ASP A 136 2.98 -1.22 2.41
C ASP A 136 4.04 -2.29 2.08
N LEU A 137 5.05 -2.43 2.95
CA LEU A 137 6.16 -3.37 2.78
C LEU A 137 5.84 -4.73 3.38
N ALA A 138 5.18 -4.74 4.54
CA ALA A 138 4.77 -5.95 5.23
C ALA A 138 3.59 -5.69 6.17
N VAL A 139 2.74 -6.71 6.34
CA VAL A 139 1.59 -6.72 7.24
C VAL A 139 1.67 -7.98 8.09
N TYR A 140 1.87 -7.83 9.39
CA TYR A 140 1.97 -8.92 10.35
C TYR A 140 0.75 -8.95 11.27
N ALA A 141 0.21 -10.13 11.52
CA ALA A 141 -0.86 -10.38 12.48
C ALA A 141 -0.50 -11.62 13.30
N GLY A 142 -0.20 -11.42 14.60
CA GLY A 142 0.31 -12.47 15.47
C GLY A 142 1.67 -13.01 15.00
N THR A 143 1.76 -14.32 14.78
CA THR A 143 2.98 -15.02 14.31
C THR A 143 3.09 -15.15 12.80
N GLY A 144 2.07 -14.67 12.06
CA GLY A 144 2.03 -14.71 10.60
C GLY A 144 2.00 -13.33 9.97
N GLY A 145 2.18 -13.26 8.66
CA GLY A 145 2.09 -12.01 7.92
C GLY A 145 2.14 -12.19 6.41
N ARG A 146 1.90 -11.09 5.72
CA ARG A 146 2.11 -10.92 4.28
C ARG A 146 3.22 -9.90 4.10
N GLU A 147 4.31 -10.32 3.49
CA GLU A 147 5.39 -9.45 3.05
C GLU A 147 5.20 -9.11 1.57
N LEU A 148 5.76 -7.99 1.13
CA LEU A 148 5.85 -7.63 -0.28
C LEU A 148 6.76 -8.66 -0.99
N GLY A 149 6.42 -9.02 -2.23
CA GLY A 149 7.18 -10.05 -2.96
C GLY A 149 8.65 -9.65 -3.20
N ILE A 150 9.53 -10.66 -3.27
CA ILE A 150 10.99 -10.53 -3.43
C ILE A 150 11.36 -9.56 -4.57
N LEU A 151 10.75 -9.69 -5.75
CA LEU A 151 11.06 -8.84 -6.90
C LEU A 151 10.70 -7.36 -6.64
N ALA A 152 9.55 -7.12 -6.01
CA ALA A 152 9.10 -5.77 -5.66
C ALA A 152 9.98 -5.15 -4.57
N LEU A 153 10.36 -5.91 -3.54
CA LEU A 153 11.30 -5.48 -2.51
C LEU A 153 12.68 -5.14 -3.11
N ARG A 154 13.20 -6.00 -3.99
CA ARG A 154 14.50 -5.76 -4.66
C ARG A 154 14.49 -4.48 -5.48
N ARG A 155 13.46 -4.29 -6.30
CA ARG A 155 13.34 -3.10 -7.15
C ARG A 155 13.14 -1.81 -6.35
N LEU A 156 12.43 -1.89 -5.23
CA LEU A 156 12.34 -0.77 -4.28
C LEU A 156 13.70 -0.48 -3.64
N ALA A 157 14.44 -1.49 -3.19
CA ALA A 157 15.78 -1.31 -2.63
C ALA A 157 16.72 -0.64 -3.64
N ASP A 158 16.73 -1.11 -4.88
CA ASP A 158 17.52 -0.52 -5.97
C ASP A 158 17.10 0.93 -6.26
N ALA A 159 15.80 1.22 -6.28
CA ALA A 159 15.31 2.58 -6.50
C ALA A 159 15.68 3.54 -5.37
N LEU A 160 15.61 3.08 -4.12
CA LEU A 160 15.97 3.86 -2.93
C LEU A 160 17.48 4.10 -2.81
N LEU A 161 18.30 3.14 -3.24
CA LEU A 161 19.76 3.30 -3.28
C LEU A 161 20.17 4.46 -4.21
N ASN A 162 19.39 4.68 -5.27
CA ASN A 162 19.61 5.75 -6.24
C ASN A 162 18.94 7.09 -5.86
N ASN A 163 18.30 7.18 -4.68
CA ASN A 163 17.65 8.42 -4.24
C ASN A 163 18.69 9.47 -3.83
N ILE A 164 18.42 10.73 -4.15
CA ILE A 164 19.33 11.86 -3.92
C ILE A 164 19.39 12.33 -2.46
N ASP A 165 18.40 11.98 -1.63
CA ASP A 165 18.42 12.25 -0.19
C ASP A 165 19.17 11.15 0.57
N ALA A 166 19.89 11.57 1.61
CA ALA A 166 20.65 10.70 2.50
C ALA A 166 19.82 9.57 3.14
N ASN A 167 18.49 9.74 3.22
CA ASN A 167 17.58 8.75 3.80
C ASN A 167 17.46 7.48 2.95
N GLY A 168 17.63 7.57 1.62
CA GLY A 168 17.37 6.45 0.70
C GLY A 168 18.26 5.23 0.94
N VAL A 169 19.54 5.46 1.27
CA VAL A 169 20.55 4.39 1.45
C VAL A 169 20.21 3.50 2.64
N VAL A 170 19.93 4.09 3.80
CA VAL A 170 19.60 3.34 5.03
C VAL A 170 18.34 2.47 4.84
N PHE A 171 17.34 2.99 4.13
CA PHE A 171 16.16 2.20 3.80
C PHE A 171 16.47 1.09 2.80
N SER A 172 17.34 1.33 1.81
CA SER A 172 17.82 0.30 0.89
C SER A 172 18.52 -0.83 1.65
N GLU A 173 19.41 -0.52 2.58
CA GLU A 173 20.11 -1.50 3.43
C GLU A 173 19.14 -2.36 4.25
N LEU A 174 18.11 -1.75 4.86
CA LEU A 174 17.06 -2.49 5.56
C LEU A 174 16.33 -3.48 4.63
N LEU A 175 15.99 -3.05 3.40
CA LEU A 175 15.33 -3.92 2.43
C LEU A 175 16.25 -5.03 1.90
N VAL A 176 17.54 -4.74 1.72
CA VAL A 176 18.55 -5.73 1.32
C VAL A 176 18.76 -6.76 2.44
N ALA A 177 18.82 -6.32 3.70
CA ALA A 177 18.90 -7.21 4.86
C ALA A 177 17.66 -8.13 4.94
N GLN A 178 16.46 -7.59 4.68
CA GLN A 178 15.24 -8.39 4.57
C GLN A 178 15.35 -9.45 3.47
N LEU A 179 15.76 -9.05 2.26
CA LEU A 179 15.91 -9.96 1.12
C LEU A 179 16.95 -11.06 1.38
N ARG A 180 18.05 -10.73 2.05
CA ARG A 180 19.08 -11.71 2.46
C ARG A 180 18.53 -12.69 3.50
N SER A 181 17.77 -12.20 4.47
CA SER A 181 17.11 -13.04 5.48
C SER A 181 16.09 -13.99 4.85
N GLU A 182 15.28 -13.49 3.92
CA GLU A 182 14.32 -14.30 3.16
C GLU A 182 15.02 -15.35 2.28
N ALA A 183 16.11 -14.97 1.60
CA ALA A 183 16.89 -15.89 0.79
C ALA A 183 17.56 -17.02 1.60
N ARG A 184 17.88 -16.77 2.88
CA ARG A 184 18.35 -17.80 3.82
C ARG A 184 17.23 -18.72 4.32
N GLY A 185 15.97 -18.36 4.11
CA GLY A 185 14.83 -19.11 4.63
C GLY A 185 14.53 -18.83 6.10
N ASP A 186 14.98 -17.69 6.63
CA ASP A 186 14.72 -17.33 8.03
C ASP A 186 13.21 -17.24 8.30
N ALA A 187 12.81 -17.66 9.50
CA ALA A 187 11.43 -17.53 9.96
C ALA A 187 11.03 -16.05 10.07
N ALA A 188 9.74 -15.75 9.97
CA ALA A 188 9.23 -14.37 10.02
C ALA A 188 9.75 -13.60 11.26
N ALA A 189 9.84 -14.26 12.42
CA ALA A 189 10.32 -13.67 13.67
C ALA A 189 11.77 -13.14 13.60
N ASP A 190 12.59 -13.74 12.74
CA ASP A 190 14.00 -13.38 12.58
C ASP A 190 14.25 -12.35 11.48
N ARG A 191 13.22 -12.05 10.67
CA ARG A 191 13.32 -11.12 9.57
C ARG A 191 13.39 -9.67 10.06
N PRO A 192 14.28 -8.83 9.49
CA PRO A 192 14.44 -7.42 9.86
C PRO A 192 13.13 -6.62 9.93
N LEU A 193 12.22 -6.77 8.96
CA LEU A 193 10.95 -6.05 8.96
C LEU A 193 10.03 -6.46 10.11
N TYR A 194 10.03 -7.74 10.50
CA TYR A 194 9.24 -8.21 11.64
C TYR A 194 9.83 -7.72 12.96
N ARG A 195 11.16 -7.77 13.10
CA ARG A 195 11.87 -7.25 14.28
C ARG A 195 11.61 -5.77 14.47
N LEU A 196 11.64 -4.99 13.39
CA LEU A 196 11.28 -3.57 13.39
C LEU A 196 9.81 -3.37 13.81
N ALA A 197 8.88 -4.14 13.23
CA ALA A 197 7.46 -4.07 13.60
C ALA A 197 7.22 -4.43 15.07
N SER A 198 8.01 -5.35 15.61
CA SER A 198 7.90 -5.83 16.99
C SER A 198 8.52 -4.88 18.01
N ALA A 199 9.58 -4.16 17.62
CA ALA A 199 10.20 -3.11 18.44
C ALA A 199 9.33 -1.85 18.54
N ALA A 200 8.36 -1.66 17.64
CA ALA A 200 7.44 -0.54 17.69
C ALA A 200 6.46 -0.65 18.88
N PRO A 201 6.31 0.41 19.71
CA PRO A 201 5.30 0.49 20.76
C PRO A 201 3.90 0.07 20.28
N SER A 202 3.25 -0.85 21.01
CA SER A 202 1.88 -1.27 20.75
C SER A 202 0.87 -0.17 21.08
N GLY A 203 -0.26 -0.15 20.37
CA GLY A 203 -1.40 0.72 20.68
C GLY A 203 -1.34 2.14 20.10
N LYS A 204 -0.26 2.53 19.41
CA LYS A 204 -0.24 3.77 18.61
C LYS A 204 -0.71 3.48 17.19
N LEU A 205 -1.72 4.25 16.73
CA LEU A 205 -2.32 4.12 15.39
C LEU A 205 -1.29 4.24 14.27
N VAL A 206 -0.34 5.17 14.38
CA VAL A 206 0.76 5.35 13.42
C VAL A 206 1.98 5.88 14.17
N GLN A 207 3.12 5.21 13.98
CA GLN A 207 4.41 5.69 14.44
C GLN A 207 5.33 5.92 13.26
N ARG A 208 5.84 7.15 13.15
CA ARG A 208 6.88 7.52 12.19
C ARG A 208 8.24 7.27 12.84
N PHE A 209 9.02 6.40 12.24
CA PHE A 209 10.42 6.24 12.58
C PHE A 209 11.22 7.30 11.83
N THR A 210 11.94 8.12 12.58
CA THR A 210 12.92 9.06 12.03
C THR A 210 14.13 8.29 11.53
N MET A 211 14.89 8.90 10.61
CA MET A 211 16.12 8.31 10.05
C MET A 211 17.04 7.76 11.15
N ASP A 212 17.26 8.51 12.24
CA ASP A 212 18.15 8.10 13.33
C ASP A 212 17.73 6.81 14.04
N ALA A 213 16.42 6.54 14.11
CA ALA A 213 15.91 5.33 14.71
C ALA A 213 16.11 4.12 13.80
N VAL A 214 15.95 4.33 12.49
CA VAL A 214 16.17 3.29 11.47
C VAL A 214 17.65 2.99 11.33
N ASN A 215 18.51 4.02 11.31
CA ASN A 215 19.95 3.86 11.22
C ASN A 215 20.50 3.05 12.42
N ARG A 216 20.06 3.38 13.64
CA ARG A 216 20.40 2.59 14.83
C ARG A 216 19.93 1.14 14.74
N PHE A 217 18.76 0.90 14.18
CA PHE A 217 18.24 -0.46 14.00
C PHE A 217 19.05 -1.24 12.95
N VAL A 218 19.37 -0.63 11.81
CA VAL A 218 20.18 -1.26 10.76
C VAL A 218 21.58 -1.58 11.27
N ALA A 219 22.19 -0.70 12.06
CA ALA A 219 23.49 -0.95 12.69
C ALA A 219 23.51 -2.17 13.64
N THR A 220 22.35 -2.62 14.13
CA THR A 220 22.24 -3.85 14.94
C THR A 220 22.01 -5.13 14.13
N LEU A 221 21.86 -5.02 12.80
CA LEU A 221 21.63 -6.15 11.90
C LEU A 221 22.92 -6.70 11.27
N GLU A 222 24.05 -5.99 11.42
CA GLU A 222 25.39 -6.45 11.01
C GLU A 222 25.97 -7.51 11.96
#